data_AF-A0A8T4JZ69-F1
#
_entry.id   AF-A0A8T4JZ69-F1
#
_cell.length_a   1.000
_cell.length_b   1.000
_cell.length_c   1.000
_cell.angle_alpha   90.00
_cell.angle_beta   90.00
_cell.angle_gamma   90.00
#
_symmetry.space_group_name_H-M   'P 1'
#
loop_
_entity.id
_entity.type
_entity.pdbx_description
1 polymer ?
#
loop_
_entity_poly.entity_id
_entity_poly.type
_entity_poly.pdbx_seq_one_letter_code
_entity_poly.pdbx_strand_id
1 'polypeptide(L)'
;MPYCPKCDMEFVEGVTTCTDCGGPLYDTKEEAMAALEASRKQEEEEMKRRYEEFLASPEGQQAAMEEAEKEEKKTRVRAYVKKEQRYEDMNSSASAFFLVGGILAVLAVLMWSGFVTLPMVTVSRYIFQGVVTVMAVGCFAVAVSSRRSAKELKIQAADEEKETEEILHWFLITYSGDDLDSQILMDEPDLSPEELSLKRFELIQDYLITGRDLPDQAYVDSLCDMIYAKLYDEKEE
;
A
#
# COMPACT_ATOMS: atom_id res chain seq x y z
N MET A 1 -53.52 22.96 -21.66
CA MET A 1 -53.92 21.98 -20.62
C MET A 1 -52.85 22.02 -19.55
N PRO A 2 -53.18 22.34 -18.28
CA PRO A 2 -52.21 22.45 -17.20
C PRO A 2 -51.37 21.18 -17.05
N TYR A 3 -50.06 21.30 -16.89
CA TYR A 3 -49.13 20.17 -16.91
C TYR A 3 -48.26 20.12 -15.65
N CYS A 4 -48.02 18.90 -15.15
CA CYS A 4 -47.16 18.64 -14.01
C CYS A 4 -45.77 18.12 -14.46
N PRO A 5 -44.68 18.85 -14.22
CA PRO A 5 -43.34 18.44 -14.66
C PRO A 5 -42.73 17.32 -13.80
N LYS A 6 -43.28 17.09 -12.59
CA LYS A 6 -42.79 16.05 -11.66
C LYS A 6 -43.46 14.70 -11.88
N CYS A 7 -44.69 14.68 -12.38
CA CYS A 7 -45.47 13.47 -12.63
C CYS A 7 -45.66 13.14 -14.13
N ASP A 8 -45.25 14.05 -15.04
CA ASP A 8 -45.43 13.93 -16.50
C ASP A 8 -46.90 13.67 -16.89
N MET A 9 -47.82 14.47 -16.33
CA MET A 9 -49.26 14.35 -16.57
C MET A 9 -49.89 15.69 -16.94
N GLU A 10 -50.83 15.64 -17.87
CA GLU A 10 -51.70 16.75 -18.27
C GLU A 10 -53.04 16.68 -17.53
N PHE A 11 -53.53 17.83 -17.10
CA PHE A 11 -54.73 17.99 -16.30
C PHE A 11 -55.79 18.79 -17.07
N VAL A 12 -57.06 18.63 -16.66
CA VAL A 12 -58.19 19.39 -17.22
C VAL A 12 -58.11 20.84 -16.75
N GLU A 13 -58.51 21.77 -17.62
CA GLU A 13 -58.50 23.22 -17.35
C GLU A 13 -59.33 23.58 -16.11
N GLY A 14 -58.72 24.35 -15.19
CA GLY A 14 -59.32 24.74 -13.90
C GLY A 14 -58.70 24.08 -12.67
N VAL A 15 -57.80 23.09 -12.84
CA VAL A 15 -57.03 22.47 -11.75
C VAL A 15 -55.65 23.14 -11.65
N THR A 16 -55.29 23.66 -10.48
CA THR A 16 -54.05 24.44 -10.26
C THR A 16 -52.97 23.71 -9.47
N THR A 17 -53.25 22.51 -8.96
CA THR A 17 -52.33 21.71 -8.14
C THR A 17 -52.44 20.24 -8.53
N CYS A 18 -51.29 19.58 -8.69
CA CYS A 18 -51.23 18.16 -9.01
C CYS A 18 -51.73 17.31 -7.84
N THR A 19 -52.65 16.39 -8.09
CA THR A 19 -53.24 15.50 -7.08
C THR A 19 -52.26 14.45 -6.53
N ASP A 20 -51.22 14.09 -7.29
CA ASP A 20 -50.28 13.03 -6.90
C ASP A 20 -49.03 13.56 -6.18
N CYS A 21 -48.47 14.70 -6.63
CA CYS A 21 -47.26 15.27 -6.02
C CYS A 21 -47.48 16.59 -5.26
N GLY A 22 -48.69 17.16 -5.30
CA GLY A 22 -49.01 18.43 -4.64
C GLY A 22 -48.31 19.66 -5.24
N GLY A 23 -47.60 19.50 -6.37
CA GLY A 23 -46.87 20.58 -7.02
C GLY A 23 -47.77 21.52 -7.85
N PRO A 24 -47.34 22.77 -8.08
CA PRO A 24 -48.05 23.70 -8.97
C PRO A 24 -48.06 23.17 -10.41
N LEU A 25 -49.20 23.36 -11.10
CA LEU A 25 -49.35 23.03 -12.52
C LEU A 25 -49.02 24.25 -13.37
N TYR A 26 -48.37 24.02 -14.50
CA TYR A 26 -47.95 25.07 -15.44
C TYR A 26 -48.80 25.03 -16.70
N ASP A 27 -49.04 26.17 -17.32
CA ASP A 27 -49.98 26.29 -18.45
C ASP A 27 -49.52 25.54 -19.69
N THR A 28 -48.21 25.40 -19.89
CA THR A 28 -47.61 24.63 -20.98
C THR A 28 -46.52 23.67 -20.49
N LYS A 29 -46.37 22.53 -21.20
CA LYS A 29 -45.33 21.52 -20.91
C LYS A 29 -43.91 22.10 -21.00
N GLU A 30 -43.67 22.98 -21.96
CA GLU A 30 -42.36 23.61 -22.18
C GLU A 30 -41.97 24.53 -21.01
N GLU A 31 -42.90 25.35 -20.51
CA GLU A 31 -42.64 26.22 -19.35
C GLU A 31 -42.41 25.42 -18.06
N ALA A 32 -43.14 24.32 -17.89
CA ALA A 32 -42.99 23.43 -16.74
C ALA A 32 -41.61 22.75 -16.70
N MET A 33 -41.14 22.26 -17.84
CA MET A 33 -39.83 21.62 -17.97
C MET A 33 -38.70 22.63 -17.85
N ALA A 34 -38.85 23.83 -18.45
CA ALA A 34 -37.88 24.91 -18.30
C ALA A 34 -37.71 25.35 -16.84
N ALA A 35 -38.81 25.43 -16.08
CA ALA A 35 -38.77 25.74 -14.65
C ALA A 35 -38.06 24.63 -13.83
N LEU A 36 -38.37 23.35 -14.11
CA LEU A 36 -37.73 22.22 -13.43
C LEU A 36 -36.23 22.14 -13.73
N GLU A 37 -35.82 22.32 -14.99
CA GLU A 37 -34.42 22.33 -15.39
C GLU A 37 -33.66 23.51 -14.80
N ALA A 38 -34.28 24.69 -14.70
CA ALA A 38 -33.68 25.84 -14.05
C ALA A 38 -33.46 25.58 -12.56
N SER A 39 -34.44 24.99 -11.86
CA SER A 39 -34.27 24.59 -10.45
C SER A 39 -33.19 23.52 -10.26
N ARG A 40 -33.14 22.50 -11.12
CA ARG A 40 -32.11 21.46 -11.06
C ARG A 40 -30.70 22.02 -11.29
N LYS A 41 -30.53 22.93 -12.25
CA LYS A 41 -29.25 23.61 -12.50
C LYS A 41 -28.82 24.46 -11.31
N GLN A 42 -29.76 25.15 -10.66
CA GLN A 42 -29.47 25.91 -9.44
C GLN A 42 -29.04 25.00 -8.29
N GLU A 43 -29.70 23.86 -8.10
CA GLU A 43 -29.33 22.86 -7.08
C GLU A 43 -27.96 22.23 -7.36
N GLU A 44 -27.65 21.92 -8.62
CA GLU A 44 -26.35 21.39 -9.05
C GLU A 44 -25.22 22.42 -8.86
N GLU A 45 -25.46 23.68 -9.21
CA GLU A 45 -24.50 24.78 -8.99
C GLU A 45 -24.26 25.04 -7.50
N GLU A 46 -25.31 25.01 -6.67
CA GLU A 46 -25.20 25.15 -5.22
C GLU A 46 -24.44 23.99 -4.59
N MET A 47 -24.74 22.75 -5.00
CA MET A 47 -24.05 21.55 -4.55
C MET A 47 -22.56 21.57 -4.95
N LYS A 48 -22.26 21.98 -6.19
CA LYS A 48 -20.89 22.13 -6.66
C LYS A 48 -20.13 23.19 -5.84
N ARG A 49 -20.76 24.34 -5.58
CA ARG A 49 -20.14 25.40 -4.77
C ARG A 49 -19.86 24.93 -3.34
N ARG A 50 -20.77 24.16 -2.75
CA ARG A 50 -20.60 23.59 -1.40
C ARG A 50 -19.50 22.53 -1.36
N TYR A 51 -19.36 21.74 -2.43
CA TYR A 51 -18.30 20.75 -2.56
C TYR A 51 -16.92 21.42 -2.73
N GLU A 52 -16.83 22.46 -3.57
CA GLU A 52 -15.61 23.27 -3.73
C GLU A 52 -15.21 23.96 -2.42
N GLU A 53 -16.17 24.50 -1.68
CA GLU A 53 -15.93 25.10 -0.36
C GLU A 53 -15.46 24.06 0.67
N PHE A 54 -16.03 22.85 0.64
CA PHE A 54 -15.57 21.73 1.47
C PHE A 54 -14.13 21.35 1.14
N LEU A 55 -13.77 21.19 -0.13
CA LEU A 55 -12.40 20.90 -0.56
C LEU A 55 -11.40 22.01 -0.17
N ALA A 56 -11.84 23.28 -0.14
CA ALA A 56 -11.02 24.40 0.27
C ALA A 56 -10.86 24.54 1.80
N SER A 57 -11.73 23.90 2.59
CA SER A 57 -11.67 23.87 4.06
C SER A 57 -10.45 23.06 4.55
N PRO A 58 -9.90 23.38 5.75
CA PRO A 58 -8.86 22.55 6.36
C PRO A 58 -9.24 21.07 6.49
N GLU A 59 -10.52 20.78 6.74
CA GLU A 59 -11.02 19.40 6.83
C GLU A 59 -11.06 18.69 5.48
N GLY A 60 -11.44 19.39 4.40
CA GLY A 60 -11.42 18.84 3.05
C GLY A 60 -10.00 18.69 2.49
N GLN A 61 -9.09 19.60 2.83
CA GLN A 61 -7.67 19.46 2.52
C GLN A 61 -7.06 18.25 3.25
N GLN A 62 -7.40 18.03 4.52
CA GLN A 62 -6.97 16.84 5.25
C GLN A 62 -7.57 15.56 4.67
N ALA A 63 -8.86 15.55 4.32
CA ALA A 63 -9.50 14.41 3.68
C ALA A 63 -8.87 14.10 2.32
N ALA A 64 -8.60 15.12 1.50
CA ALA A 64 -7.94 14.98 0.20
C ALA A 64 -6.47 14.52 0.35
N MET A 65 -5.75 15.01 1.37
CA MET A 65 -4.41 14.51 1.68
C MET A 65 -4.43 13.08 2.20
N GLU A 66 -5.42 12.68 3.00
CA GLU A 66 -5.56 11.32 3.51
C GLU A 66 -6.01 10.35 2.42
N GLU A 67 -6.88 10.79 1.50
CA GLU A 67 -7.23 10.04 0.29
C GLU A 67 -6.04 9.94 -0.65
N ALA A 68 -5.30 11.02 -0.89
CA ALA A 68 -4.07 11.00 -1.68
C ALA A 68 -2.97 10.15 -1.03
N GLU A 69 -2.83 10.13 0.31
CA GLU A 69 -1.90 9.24 1.01
C GLU A 69 -2.36 7.77 0.93
N LYS A 70 -3.67 7.50 1.00
CA LYS A 70 -4.23 6.16 0.81
C LYS A 70 -4.11 5.68 -0.63
N GLU A 71 -4.29 6.57 -1.59
CA GLU A 71 -4.07 6.31 -3.01
C GLU A 71 -2.57 6.10 -3.26
N GLU A 72 -1.69 6.97 -2.77
CA GLU A 72 -0.24 6.79 -2.85
C GLU A 72 0.21 5.49 -2.16
N LYS A 73 -0.38 5.10 -1.02
CA LYS A 73 -0.11 3.79 -0.37
C LYS A 73 -0.67 2.60 -1.13
N LYS A 74 -1.73 2.77 -1.92
CA LYS A 74 -2.27 1.73 -2.81
C LYS A 74 -1.46 1.63 -4.11
N THR A 75 -0.97 2.75 -4.61
CA THR A 75 -0.18 2.86 -5.85
C THR A 75 1.30 2.61 -5.62
N ARG A 76 1.79 2.72 -4.37
CA ARG A 76 2.97 1.98 -3.94
C ARG A 76 2.60 0.51 -4.02
N VAL A 77 2.82 -0.06 -5.20
CA VAL A 77 3.11 -1.49 -5.40
C VAL A 77 3.88 -1.89 -4.16
N ARG A 78 3.33 -2.82 -3.37
CA ARG A 78 4.05 -3.34 -2.20
C ARG A 78 5.36 -3.87 -2.76
N ALA A 79 6.43 -3.07 -2.65
CA ALA A 79 7.74 -3.47 -3.11
C ALA A 79 8.02 -4.81 -2.44
N TYR A 80 8.24 -5.83 -3.24
CA TYR A 80 8.42 -7.17 -2.72
C TYR A 80 9.61 -7.15 -1.75
N VAL A 81 9.32 -7.45 -0.48
CA VAL A 81 10.34 -7.47 0.57
C VAL A 81 10.90 -8.88 0.63
N LYS A 82 12.15 -9.02 0.18
CA LYS A 82 12.89 -10.29 0.23
C LYS A 82 12.94 -10.81 1.68
N LYS A 83 12.72 -12.11 1.89
CA LYS A 83 12.82 -12.73 3.23
C LYS A 83 14.21 -12.51 3.88
N GLU A 84 15.25 -12.34 3.07
CA GLU A 84 16.59 -12.00 3.54
C GLU A 84 16.65 -10.63 4.24
N GLN A 85 16.07 -9.58 3.63
CA GLN A 85 16.00 -8.24 4.25
C GLN A 85 15.23 -8.29 5.57
N ARG A 86 14.13 -9.05 5.61
CA ARG A 86 13.36 -9.25 6.85
C ARG A 86 14.16 -10.00 7.93
N TYR A 87 15.04 -10.92 7.52
CA TYR A 87 15.97 -11.59 8.44
C TYR A 87 16.99 -10.61 9.01
N GLU A 88 17.60 -9.75 8.19
CA GLU A 88 18.57 -8.75 8.64
C GLU A 88 17.96 -7.79 9.66
N ASP A 89 16.76 -7.28 9.40
CA ASP A 89 16.03 -6.40 10.32
C ASP A 89 15.76 -7.08 11.66
N MET A 90 15.34 -8.34 11.63
CA MET A 90 15.05 -9.08 12.86
C MET A 90 16.32 -9.49 13.61
N ASN A 91 17.42 -9.80 12.92
CA ASN A 91 18.70 -10.11 13.53
C ASN A 91 19.33 -8.86 14.18
N SER A 92 19.24 -7.71 13.51
CA SER A 92 19.67 -6.41 14.05
C SER A 92 18.86 -6.07 15.31
N SER A 93 17.55 -6.21 15.26
CA SER A 93 16.64 -5.99 16.39
C SER A 93 16.94 -6.94 17.57
N ALA A 94 17.18 -8.22 17.30
CA ALA A 94 17.53 -9.21 18.32
C ALA A 94 18.79 -8.81 19.09
N SER A 95 19.80 -8.29 18.39
CA SER A 95 21.08 -7.87 18.98
C SER A 95 20.91 -6.70 19.96
N ALA A 96 20.04 -5.74 19.64
CA ALA A 96 19.75 -4.60 20.52
C ALA A 96 19.11 -5.06 21.85
N PHE A 97 18.15 -6.00 21.79
CA PHE A 97 17.55 -6.59 22.99
C PHE A 97 18.56 -7.40 23.82
N PHE A 98 19.50 -8.09 23.17
CA PHE A 98 20.59 -8.78 23.87
C PHE A 98 21.54 -7.82 24.59
N LEU A 99 21.91 -6.70 23.97
CA LEU A 99 22.80 -5.71 24.58
C LEU A 99 22.13 -5.04 25.79
N VAL A 100 20.93 -4.51 25.62
CA VAL A 100 20.18 -3.84 26.70
C VAL A 100 19.83 -4.83 27.81
N GLY A 101 19.32 -6.02 27.44
CA GLY A 101 19.00 -7.07 28.39
C GLY A 101 20.22 -7.60 29.14
N GLY A 102 21.37 -7.71 28.47
CA GLY A 102 22.64 -8.13 29.07
C GLY A 102 23.15 -7.13 30.10
N ILE A 103 23.11 -5.83 29.80
CA ILE A 103 23.47 -4.78 30.75
C ILE A 103 22.53 -4.81 31.96
N LEU A 104 21.22 -4.91 31.75
CA LEU A 104 20.23 -5.02 32.83
C LEU A 104 20.44 -6.27 33.69
N ALA A 105 20.79 -7.41 33.09
CA ALA A 105 21.07 -8.65 33.79
C ALA A 105 22.33 -8.54 34.66
N VAL A 106 23.41 -7.94 34.15
CA VAL A 106 24.64 -7.69 34.93
C VAL A 106 24.34 -6.75 36.10
N LEU A 107 23.61 -5.66 35.86
CA LEU A 107 23.18 -4.75 36.93
C LEU A 107 22.33 -5.44 37.99
N ALA A 108 21.39 -6.31 37.58
CA ALA A 108 20.61 -7.11 38.52
C ALA A 108 21.52 -7.96 39.40
N VAL A 109 22.46 -8.71 38.82
CA VAL A 109 23.40 -9.56 39.57
C VAL A 109 24.26 -8.74 40.53
N LEU A 110 24.77 -7.58 40.11
CA LEU A 110 25.56 -6.67 40.95
C LEU A 110 24.78 -6.09 42.13
N MET A 111 23.46 -5.88 41.97
CA MET A 111 22.57 -5.48 43.06
C MET A 111 22.29 -6.62 44.04
N TRP A 112 22.18 -7.87 43.54
CA TRP A 112 22.00 -9.08 44.37
C TRP A 112 23.26 -9.47 45.14
N SER A 113 24.45 -9.30 44.56
CA SER A 113 25.73 -9.57 45.25
C SER A 113 26.09 -8.51 46.31
N GLY A 114 25.32 -7.43 46.40
CA GLY A 114 25.55 -6.36 47.38
C GLY A 114 26.74 -5.46 47.05
N PHE A 115 27.35 -5.61 45.87
CA PHE A 115 28.48 -4.79 45.42
C PHE A 115 28.06 -3.33 45.17
N VAL A 116 26.83 -3.12 44.66
CA VAL A 116 26.23 -1.79 44.49
C VAL A 116 25.25 -1.51 45.64
N THR A 117 25.64 -0.61 46.54
CA THR A 117 24.80 -0.17 47.65
C THR A 117 24.06 1.12 47.28
N LEU A 118 22.79 1.00 46.90
CA LEU A 118 21.92 2.16 46.75
C LEU A 118 21.50 2.66 48.14
N PRO A 119 21.66 3.97 48.46
CA PRO A 119 21.27 4.56 49.74
C PRO A 119 19.74 4.77 49.80
N MET A 120 19.00 3.66 49.77
CA MET A 120 17.53 3.61 49.75
C MET A 120 17.01 2.87 50.99
N VAL A 121 15.76 3.14 51.38
CA VAL A 121 15.05 2.39 52.43
C VAL A 121 14.97 0.91 52.04
N THR A 122 15.11 0.00 53.01
CA THR A 122 15.25 -1.44 52.79
C THR A 122 14.14 -2.03 51.89
N VAL A 123 12.89 -1.60 52.05
CA VAL A 123 11.76 -2.11 51.25
C VAL A 123 11.81 -1.61 49.80
N SER A 124 12.13 -0.33 49.56
CA SER A 124 12.21 0.22 48.21
C SER A 124 13.38 -0.36 47.41
N ARG A 125 14.46 -0.75 48.09
CA ARG A 125 15.58 -1.48 47.48
C ARG A 125 15.15 -2.81 46.86
N TYR A 126 14.38 -3.63 47.59
CA TYR A 126 13.93 -4.94 47.08
C TYR A 126 12.92 -4.81 45.93
N ILE A 127 12.04 -3.81 45.97
CA ILE A 127 11.09 -3.54 44.87
C ILE A 127 11.85 -3.18 43.59
N PHE A 128 12.79 -2.23 43.67
CA PHE A 128 13.59 -1.78 42.53
C PHE A 128 14.40 -2.94 41.91
N GLN A 129 15.02 -3.74 42.77
CA GLN A 129 15.78 -4.92 42.37
C GLN A 129 14.90 -5.98 41.68
N GLY A 130 13.66 -6.16 42.17
CA GLY A 130 12.67 -7.03 41.54
C GLY A 130 12.30 -6.56 40.13
N VAL A 131 11.98 -5.27 39.97
CA VAL A 131 11.59 -4.69 38.67
C VAL A 131 12.71 -4.83 37.63
N VAL A 132 13.95 -4.47 37.99
CA VAL A 132 15.11 -4.61 37.07
C VAL A 132 15.35 -6.07 36.67
N THR A 133 15.18 -7.00 37.61
CA THR A 133 15.33 -8.44 37.35
C THR A 133 14.24 -8.94 36.39
N VAL A 134 12.98 -8.55 36.60
CA VAL A 134 11.86 -8.94 35.72
C VAL A 134 12.05 -8.36 34.31
N MET A 135 12.47 -7.11 34.18
CA MET A 135 12.77 -6.52 32.87
C MET A 135 13.93 -7.23 32.17
N ALA A 136 15.01 -7.58 32.89
CA ALA A 136 16.12 -8.33 32.31
C ALA A 136 15.69 -9.70 31.78
N VAL A 137 14.84 -10.43 32.52
CA VAL A 137 14.27 -11.72 32.08
C VAL A 137 13.37 -11.54 30.87
N GLY A 138 12.53 -10.50 30.84
CA GLY A 138 11.69 -10.17 29.69
C GLY A 138 12.50 -9.88 28.42
N CYS A 139 13.54 -9.05 28.52
CA CYS A 139 14.46 -8.78 27.41
C CYS A 139 15.13 -10.06 26.92
N PHE A 140 15.58 -10.94 27.83
CA PHE A 140 16.22 -12.20 27.45
C PHE A 140 15.25 -13.15 26.72
N ALA A 141 13.99 -13.25 27.18
CA ALA A 141 12.97 -14.06 26.52
C ALA A 141 12.68 -13.57 25.09
N VAL A 142 12.50 -12.26 24.91
CA VAL A 142 12.32 -11.65 23.58
C VAL A 142 13.55 -11.92 22.71
N ALA A 143 14.75 -11.75 23.24
CA ALA A 143 15.99 -11.95 22.51
C ALA A 143 16.15 -13.42 22.02
N VAL A 144 15.78 -14.41 22.85
CA VAL A 144 15.76 -15.83 22.46
C VAL A 144 14.69 -16.10 21.41
N SER A 145 13.48 -15.57 21.58
CA SER A 145 12.38 -15.75 20.60
C SER A 145 12.73 -15.14 19.25
N SER A 146 13.29 -13.93 19.25
CA SER A 146 13.71 -13.19 18.06
C SER A 146 14.83 -13.92 17.31
N ARG A 147 15.79 -14.53 18.01
CA ARG A 147 16.80 -15.40 17.37
C ARG A 147 16.22 -16.67 16.77
N ARG A 148 15.18 -17.27 17.35
CA ARG A 148 14.51 -18.44 16.78
C ARG A 148 13.80 -18.07 15.49
N SER A 149 13.00 -16.99 15.52
CA SER A 149 12.32 -16.46 14.34
C SER A 149 13.30 -16.05 13.25
N ALA A 150 14.44 -15.44 13.61
CA ALA A 150 15.49 -15.09 12.64
C ALA A 150 16.11 -16.34 12.00
N LYS A 151 16.39 -17.40 12.77
CA LYS A 151 16.91 -18.65 12.19
C LYS A 151 15.95 -19.30 11.19
N GLU A 152 14.66 -19.29 11.51
CA GLU A 152 13.62 -19.84 10.61
C GLU A 152 13.51 -19.02 9.33
N LEU A 153 13.51 -17.69 9.43
CA LEU A 153 13.53 -16.82 8.25
C LEU A 153 14.78 -17.00 7.40
N LYS A 154 15.95 -17.25 8.00
CA LYS A 154 17.18 -17.49 7.23
C LYS A 154 17.08 -18.75 6.37
N ILE A 155 16.45 -19.81 6.89
CA ILE A 155 16.23 -21.05 6.13
C ILE A 155 15.26 -20.78 4.99
N GLN A 156 14.12 -20.13 5.29
CA GLN A 156 13.13 -19.79 4.28
C GLN A 156 13.65 -18.81 3.20
N ALA A 157 14.56 -17.91 3.57
CA ALA A 157 15.20 -16.99 2.64
C ALA A 157 16.17 -17.73 1.70
N ALA A 158 16.96 -18.67 2.21
CA ALA A 158 17.88 -19.46 1.39
C ALA A 158 17.17 -20.39 0.40
N ASP A 159 15.96 -20.86 0.74
CA ASP A 159 15.14 -21.66 -0.17
C ASP A 159 14.50 -20.77 -1.26
N GLU A 160 13.95 -19.61 -0.89
CA GLU A 160 13.37 -18.65 -1.84
C GLU A 160 14.41 -18.02 -2.78
N GLU A 161 15.64 -17.81 -2.31
CA GLU A 161 16.74 -17.32 -3.13
C GLU A 161 17.10 -18.31 -4.24
N LYS A 162 17.11 -19.62 -3.95
CA LYS A 162 17.36 -20.65 -4.97
C LYS A 162 16.24 -20.73 -5.99
N GLU A 163 14.99 -20.64 -5.56
CA GLU A 163 13.84 -20.61 -6.47
C GLU A 163 13.91 -19.38 -7.39
N THR A 164 14.25 -18.22 -6.80
CA THR A 164 14.48 -16.98 -7.55
C THR A 164 15.60 -17.16 -8.57
N GLU A 165 16.75 -17.71 -8.18
CA GLU A 165 17.89 -17.95 -9.07
C GLU A 165 17.53 -18.94 -10.19
N GLU A 166 16.76 -19.98 -9.89
CA GLU A 166 16.28 -20.95 -10.89
C GLU A 166 15.34 -20.30 -11.91
N ILE A 167 14.44 -19.42 -11.48
CA ILE A 167 13.55 -18.66 -12.37
C ILE A 167 14.36 -17.72 -13.25
N LEU A 168 15.29 -16.96 -12.68
CA LEU A 168 16.17 -16.07 -13.43
C LEU A 168 16.99 -16.84 -14.46
N HIS A 169 17.63 -17.94 -14.04
CA HIS A 169 18.45 -18.76 -14.91
C HIS A 169 17.64 -19.40 -16.05
N TRP A 170 16.43 -19.89 -15.76
CA TRP A 170 15.52 -20.38 -16.79
C TRP A 170 15.18 -19.30 -17.81
N PHE A 171 14.88 -18.08 -17.36
CA PHE A 171 14.54 -16.98 -18.25
C PHE A 171 15.71 -16.61 -19.15
N LEU A 172 16.91 -16.41 -18.58
CA LEU A 172 18.10 -15.97 -19.32
C LEU A 172 18.63 -17.01 -20.33
N ILE A 173 18.32 -18.29 -20.13
CA ILE A 173 18.63 -19.35 -21.12
C ILE A 173 17.56 -19.44 -22.22
N THR A 174 16.30 -19.17 -21.87
CA THR A 174 15.17 -19.33 -22.79
C THR A 174 15.00 -18.11 -23.70
N TYR A 175 15.25 -16.91 -23.18
CA TYR A 175 15.03 -15.65 -23.85
C TYR A 175 16.29 -14.78 -23.80
N SER A 176 16.53 -14.03 -24.87
CA SER A 176 17.62 -13.06 -24.95
C SER A 176 17.07 -11.66 -25.19
N GLY A 177 17.76 -10.63 -24.69
CA GLY A 177 17.31 -9.23 -24.87
C GLY A 177 17.13 -8.84 -26.34
N ASP A 178 17.98 -9.34 -27.24
CA ASP A 178 17.89 -9.03 -28.67
C ASP A 178 16.68 -9.72 -29.34
N ASP A 179 16.27 -10.89 -28.85
CA ASP A 179 15.09 -11.62 -29.33
C ASP A 179 13.80 -10.93 -28.85
N LEU A 180 13.78 -10.49 -27.59
CA LEU A 180 12.70 -9.68 -27.00
C LEU A 180 12.50 -8.37 -27.79
N ASP A 181 13.60 -7.65 -28.06
CA ASP A 181 13.56 -6.40 -28.84
C ASP A 181 13.06 -6.64 -30.26
N SER A 182 13.52 -7.71 -30.90
CA SER A 182 13.09 -8.08 -32.25
C SER A 182 11.59 -8.36 -32.30
N GLN A 183 11.05 -9.03 -31.28
CA GLN A 183 9.62 -9.34 -31.20
C GLN A 183 8.77 -8.07 -31.02
N ILE A 184 9.20 -7.16 -30.13
CA ILE A 184 8.50 -5.89 -29.91
C ILE A 184 8.51 -5.02 -31.17
N LEU A 185 9.66 -4.92 -31.85
CA LEU A 185 9.82 -4.11 -33.05
C LEU A 185 9.12 -4.69 -34.30
N MET A 186 8.83 -6.00 -34.31
CA MET A 186 8.01 -6.61 -35.35
C MET A 186 6.54 -6.18 -35.24
N ASP A 187 6.02 -6.08 -34.02
CA ASP A 187 4.64 -5.66 -33.77
C ASP A 187 4.49 -4.15 -33.89
N GLU A 188 5.42 -3.38 -33.30
CA GLU A 188 5.42 -1.92 -33.38
C GLU A 188 6.82 -1.35 -33.69
N PRO A 189 7.08 -0.92 -34.95
CA PRO A 189 8.43 -0.53 -35.38
C PRO A 189 8.82 0.91 -35.03
N ASP A 190 7.87 1.80 -34.73
CA ASP A 190 8.09 3.25 -34.52
C ASP A 190 8.00 3.65 -33.03
N LEU A 191 8.59 2.88 -32.12
CA LEU A 191 8.60 3.20 -30.69
C LEU A 191 9.72 4.16 -30.30
N SER A 192 9.39 5.11 -29.42
CA SER A 192 10.40 5.88 -28.70
C SER A 192 11.20 4.98 -27.74
N PRO A 193 12.44 5.37 -27.35
CA PRO A 193 13.26 4.57 -26.44
C PRO A 193 12.62 4.35 -25.06
N GLU A 194 11.77 5.29 -24.62
CA GLU A 194 11.02 5.22 -23.36
C GLU A 194 9.83 4.26 -23.47
N GLU A 195 9.11 4.26 -24.60
CA GLU A 195 8.02 3.30 -24.84
C GLU A 195 8.57 1.88 -25.02
N LEU A 196 9.73 1.74 -25.65
CA LEU A 196 10.38 0.46 -25.88
C LEU A 196 10.82 -0.19 -24.56
N SER A 197 11.32 0.59 -23.60
CA SER A 197 11.66 0.06 -22.27
C SER A 197 10.40 -0.42 -21.53
N LEU A 198 9.31 0.36 -21.55
CA LEU A 198 8.03 -0.07 -20.96
C LEU A 198 7.51 -1.38 -21.58
N LYS A 199 7.61 -1.52 -22.92
CA LYS A 199 7.21 -2.76 -23.60
C LYS A 199 8.07 -3.96 -23.27
N ARG A 200 9.39 -3.77 -23.10
CA ARG A 200 10.27 -4.84 -22.60
C ARG A 200 9.82 -5.32 -21.22
N PHE A 201 9.50 -4.40 -20.32
CA PHE A 201 8.99 -4.73 -18.98
C PHE A 201 7.67 -5.52 -19.06
N GLU A 202 6.69 -5.04 -19.83
CA GLU A 202 5.41 -5.74 -20.02
C GLU A 202 5.61 -7.17 -20.54
N LEU A 203 6.48 -7.35 -21.54
CA LEU A 203 6.72 -8.64 -22.17
C LEU A 203 7.45 -9.62 -21.23
N ILE A 204 8.44 -9.15 -20.47
CA ILE A 204 9.14 -9.97 -19.47
C ILE A 204 8.16 -10.42 -18.37
N GLN A 205 7.29 -9.52 -17.89
CA GLN A 205 6.26 -9.87 -16.91
C GLN A 205 5.28 -10.92 -17.45
N ASP A 206 4.82 -10.78 -18.70
CA ASP A 206 3.90 -11.74 -19.33
C ASP A 206 4.54 -13.15 -19.43
N TYR A 207 5.82 -13.23 -19.80
CA TYR A 207 6.55 -14.51 -19.83
C TYR A 207 6.75 -15.14 -18.45
N LEU A 208 6.95 -14.33 -17.40
CA LEU A 208 7.02 -14.82 -16.03
C LEU A 208 5.68 -15.38 -15.55
N ILE A 209 4.59 -14.66 -15.84
CA ILE A 209 3.23 -15.07 -15.44
C ILE A 209 2.80 -16.33 -16.21
N THR A 210 2.98 -16.35 -17.52
CA THR A 210 2.56 -17.48 -18.38
C THR A 210 3.46 -18.70 -18.25
N GLY A 211 4.77 -18.51 -18.09
CA GLY A 211 5.76 -19.61 -18.08
C GLY A 211 5.93 -20.31 -16.73
N ARG A 212 5.70 -19.60 -15.61
CA ARG A 212 5.92 -20.13 -14.25
C ARG A 212 4.70 -20.07 -13.32
N ASP A 213 3.56 -19.53 -13.79
CA ASP A 213 2.31 -19.42 -13.02
C ASP A 213 2.52 -18.79 -11.63
N LEU A 214 3.21 -17.64 -11.62
CA LEU A 214 3.55 -16.91 -10.41
C LEU A 214 2.33 -16.10 -9.94
N PRO A 215 1.77 -16.36 -8.75
CA PRO A 215 0.52 -15.73 -8.30
C PRO A 215 0.70 -14.35 -7.67
N ASP A 216 1.93 -13.97 -7.29
CA ASP A 216 2.23 -12.69 -6.62
C ASP A 216 2.84 -11.67 -7.60
N GLN A 217 2.05 -10.66 -7.96
CA GLN A 217 2.47 -9.59 -8.86
C GLN A 217 3.71 -8.85 -8.34
N ALA A 218 3.80 -8.60 -7.03
CA ALA A 218 4.94 -7.87 -6.47
C ALA A 218 6.25 -8.65 -6.65
N TYR A 219 6.18 -9.98 -6.56
CA TYR A 219 7.33 -10.86 -6.81
C TYR A 219 7.71 -10.87 -8.29
N VAL A 220 6.72 -10.94 -9.20
CA VAL A 220 6.93 -10.82 -10.66
C VAL A 220 7.59 -9.50 -11.03
N ASP A 221 7.11 -8.38 -10.50
CA ASP A 221 7.69 -7.06 -10.75
C ASP A 221 9.17 -7.03 -10.33
N SER A 222 9.50 -7.57 -9.15
CA SER A 222 10.89 -7.64 -8.66
C SER A 222 11.79 -8.56 -9.50
N LEU A 223 11.25 -9.67 -10.01
CA LEU A 223 11.94 -10.56 -10.92
C LEU A 223 12.19 -9.88 -12.27
N CYS A 224 11.19 -9.15 -12.77
CA CYS A 224 11.29 -8.37 -13.99
C CYS A 224 12.41 -7.34 -13.91
N ASP A 225 12.48 -6.56 -12.82
CA ASP A 225 13.58 -5.62 -12.58
C ASP A 225 14.95 -6.32 -12.63
N MET A 226 15.10 -7.46 -11.95
CA MET A 226 16.36 -8.22 -11.90
C MET A 226 16.74 -8.81 -13.28
N ILE A 227 15.76 -9.27 -14.06
CA ILE A 227 15.99 -9.79 -15.42
C ILE A 227 16.36 -8.65 -16.36
N TYR A 228 15.64 -7.53 -16.29
CA TYR A 228 15.90 -6.37 -17.14
C TYR A 228 17.33 -5.86 -16.93
N ALA A 229 17.75 -5.70 -15.68
CA ALA A 229 19.12 -5.31 -15.35
C ALA A 229 20.16 -6.29 -15.93
N LYS A 230 19.91 -7.60 -15.84
CA LYS A 230 20.82 -8.62 -16.39
C LYS A 230 20.88 -8.65 -17.92
N LEU A 231 19.78 -8.36 -18.59
CA LEU A 231 19.71 -8.42 -20.05
C LEU A 231 20.21 -7.14 -20.73
N TYR A 232 20.05 -5.99 -20.08
CA TYR A 232 20.27 -4.68 -20.71
C TYR A 232 21.32 -3.83 -19.99
N ASP A 233 21.44 -3.86 -18.66
CA ASP A 233 22.44 -3.04 -17.96
C ASP A 233 23.85 -3.65 -18.03
N GLU A 234 23.98 -4.98 -18.08
CA GLU A 234 25.29 -5.66 -18.26
C GLU A 234 25.88 -5.48 -19.69
N LYS A 235 25.11 -4.93 -20.66
CA LYS A 235 25.59 -4.64 -22.03
C LYS A 235 26.30 -3.28 -22.16
N GLU A 236 26.27 -2.44 -21.12
CA GLU A 236 26.86 -1.09 -21.14
C GLU A 236 28.32 -1.00 -20.63
N GLU A 237 28.95 -2.12 -20.23
CA GLU A 237 30.39 -2.23 -19.92
C GLU A 237 31.20 -2.95 -21.01
#